data_AF-A0A3D1QCJ3-F1
#
_entry.id   AF-A0A3D1QCJ3-F1
#
_cell.length_a   1.000
_cell.length_b   1.000
_cell.length_c   1.000
_cell.angle_alpha   90.00
_cell.angle_beta   90.00
_cell.angle_gamma   90.00
#
_symmetry.space_group_name_H-M   'P 1'
#
loop_
_entity.id
_entity.type
_entity.pdbx_description
1 polymer ?
#
loop_
_entity_poly.entity_id
_entity_poly.type
_entity_poly.pdbx_seq_one_letter_code
_entity_poly.pdbx_strand_id
1 'polypeptide(L)'
;YQAYADYEDMMELTEELISRAAFKVNGSMQVEFEGQIIDFSTPWKRVQMLDAIKEHTGLDFRTISDDETARTQARSLGLEVDDTASRGEIINEVFEARVEEQLIQPTFV
;
A
#
# COMPACT_ATOMS: atom_id res chain seq x y z
N TYR A 1 2.54 9.32 18.09
CA TYR A 1 1.16 9.57 18.57
C TYR A 1 0.97 11.05 18.79
N GLN A 2 -0.13 11.59 18.28
CA GLN A 2 -0.52 12.98 18.42
C GLN A 2 -1.98 13.00 18.87
N ALA A 3 -2.28 13.64 20.01
CA ALA A 3 -3.66 13.77 20.46
C ALA A 3 -4.43 14.69 19.49
N TYR A 4 -5.71 14.38 19.28
CA TYR A 4 -6.61 15.10 18.37
C TYR A 4 -6.25 15.03 16.88
N ALA A 5 -5.32 14.14 16.49
CA ALA A 5 -4.99 13.87 15.11
C ALA A 5 -5.64 12.57 14.61
N ASP A 6 -5.96 12.53 13.33
CA ASP A 6 -6.35 11.30 12.63
C ASP A 6 -5.25 10.80 11.68
N TYR A 7 -5.58 9.81 10.84
CA TYR A 7 -4.61 9.21 9.93
C TYR A 7 -4.19 10.16 8.80
N GLU A 8 -4.99 11.16 8.44
CA GLU A 8 -4.63 12.16 7.42
C GLU A 8 -3.57 13.11 7.96
N ASP A 9 -3.73 13.58 9.19
CA ASP A 9 -2.70 14.35 9.90
C ASP A 9 -1.38 13.55 10.00
N MET A 10 -1.48 12.25 10.28
CA MET A 10 -0.32 11.38 10.39
C MET A 10 0.35 11.11 9.03
N MET A 11 -0.41 11.04 7.93
CA MET A 11 0.15 10.96 6.58
C MET A 11 0.95 12.22 6.25
N GLU A 12 0.39 13.41 6.49
CA GLU A 12 1.08 14.70 6.26
C GLU A 12 2.35 14.83 7.11
N LEU A 13 2.27 14.49 8.40
CA LEU A 13 3.43 14.49 9.29
C LEU A 13 4.52 13.54 8.80
N THR A 14 4.14 12.35 8.32
CA THR A 14 5.07 11.32 7.85
C THR A 14 5.81 11.76 6.60
N GLU A 15 5.09 12.23 5.58
CA GLU A 15 5.71 12.68 4.33
C GLU A 15 6.59 13.90 4.59
N GLU A 16 6.13 14.90 5.35
CA GLU A 16 6.92 16.09 5.66
C GLU A 16 8.22 15.76 6.41
N LEU A 17 8.14 14.87 7.42
CA LEU A 17 9.31 14.47 8.21
C LEU A 17 10.35 13.77 7.31
N ILE A 18 9.91 12.83 6.48
CA ILE A 18 10.81 12.02 5.64
C ILE A 18 11.42 12.89 4.53
N SER A 19 10.63 13.70 3.82
CA SER A 19 11.14 14.60 2.78
C SER A 19 12.15 15.60 3.32
N ARG A 20 11.91 16.15 4.51
CA ARG A 20 12.84 17.07 5.17
C ARG A 20 14.12 16.37 5.59
N ALA A 21 14.04 15.17 6.16
CA ALA A 21 15.22 14.39 6.52
C ALA A 21 16.07 14.06 5.29
N ALA A 22 15.44 13.60 4.20
CA ALA A 22 16.11 13.31 2.93
C ALA A 22 16.86 14.55 2.41
N PHE A 23 16.19 15.70 2.33
CA PHE A 23 16.82 16.94 1.88
C PHE A 23 17.95 17.42 2.80
N LYS A 24 17.79 17.32 4.14
CA LYS A 24 18.80 17.80 5.09
C LYS A 24 20.07 16.97 5.08
N VAL A 25 19.97 15.66 4.86
CA VAL A 25 21.13 14.76 4.83
C VAL A 25 21.78 14.74 3.45
N ASN A 26 20.98 14.71 2.37
CA ASN A 26 21.48 14.48 1.01
C ASN A 26 21.57 15.76 0.15
N GLY A 27 20.96 16.87 0.59
CA GLY A 27 20.83 18.10 -0.22
C GLY A 27 19.80 18.00 -1.35
N SER A 28 19.08 16.89 -1.45
CA SER A 28 18.08 16.59 -2.48
C SER A 28 16.96 15.73 -1.88
N MET A 29 15.73 15.86 -2.40
CA MET A 29 14.63 14.94 -2.11
C MET A 29 14.62 13.72 -3.05
N GLN A 30 15.45 13.73 -4.09
CA GLN A 30 15.66 12.59 -4.98
C GLN A 30 16.90 11.82 -4.55
N VAL A 31 16.73 10.51 -4.34
CA VAL A 31 17.77 9.59 -3.87
C VAL A 31 17.81 8.37 -4.77
N GLU A 32 19.01 7.91 -5.13
CA GLU A 32 19.18 6.64 -5.82
C GLU A 32 19.15 5.49 -4.80
N PHE A 33 18.25 4.54 -5.02
CA PHE A 33 18.11 3.33 -4.21
C PHE A 33 17.91 2.14 -5.14
N GLU A 34 18.78 1.13 -5.04
CA GLU A 34 18.76 -0.09 -5.88
C GLU A 34 18.65 0.18 -7.39
N GLY A 35 19.33 1.23 -7.88
CA GLY A 35 19.33 1.61 -9.29
C GLY A 35 18.07 2.37 -9.74
N GLN A 36 17.20 2.75 -8.82
CA GLN A 36 16.01 3.56 -9.08
C GLN A 36 16.11 4.92 -8.39
N ILE A 37 15.58 5.96 -9.03
CA ILE A 37 15.47 7.28 -8.41
C ILE A 37 14.15 7.35 -7.66
N ILE A 38 14.22 7.46 -6.34
CA ILE A 38 13.08 7.65 -5.46
C ILE A 38 12.94 9.14 -5.16
N ASP A 39 11.78 9.71 -5.46
CA ASP A 39 11.48 11.11 -5.20
C ASP A 39 10.60 11.23 -3.94
N PHE A 40 11.19 11.76 -2.88
CA PHE A 40 10.48 12.01 -1.63
C PHE A 40 9.72 13.34 -1.64
N SER A 41 9.63 14.07 -2.76
CA SER A 41 8.85 15.31 -2.83
C SER A 41 7.39 15.07 -2.47
N THR A 42 6.82 15.95 -1.65
CA THR A 42 5.41 15.91 -1.28
C THR A 42 4.53 16.56 -2.36
N PRO A 43 3.25 16.19 -2.47
CA PRO A 43 2.56 15.14 -1.71
C PRO A 43 2.81 13.73 -2.27
N TRP A 44 2.91 12.74 -1.39
CA TRP A 44 2.98 11.33 -1.77
C TRP A 44 1.63 10.82 -2.28
N LYS A 45 1.69 9.81 -3.17
CA LYS A 45 0.47 9.19 -3.71
C LYS A 45 -0.31 8.55 -2.56
N ARG A 46 -1.63 8.77 -2.51
CA ARG A 46 -2.53 8.08 -1.59
C ARG A 46 -3.44 7.17 -2.42
N VAL A 47 -3.43 5.88 -2.15
CA VAL A 47 -4.27 4.89 -2.83
C VAL A 47 -5.10 4.14 -1.83
N GLN A 48 -6.28 3.69 -2.23
CA GLN A 48 -7.07 2.76 -1.43
C GLN A 48 -6.62 1.34 -1.78
N MET A 49 -6.27 0.54 -0.77
CA MET A 49 -5.86 -0.86 -0.97
C MET A 49 -6.80 -1.64 -1.90
N LEU A 50 -8.12 -1.53 -1.71
CA LEU A 50 -9.11 -2.24 -2.53
C LEU A 50 -9.14 -1.79 -3.99
N ASP A 51 -8.88 -0.49 -4.24
CA ASP A 51 -8.79 0.02 -5.61
C ASP A 51 -7.51 -0.47 -6.28
N ALA A 52 -6.40 -0.46 -5.56
CA ALA A 52 -5.13 -0.96 -6.07
C ALA A 52 -5.21 -2.46 -6.41
N ILE A 53 -5.83 -3.28 -5.56
CA ILE A 53 -6.07 -4.70 -5.87
C ILE A 53 -6.92 -4.85 -7.13
N LYS A 54 -8.02 -4.08 -7.23
CA LYS A 54 -8.93 -4.15 -8.38
C LYS A 54 -8.23 -3.76 -9.67
N GLU A 55 -7.38 -2.73 -9.64
CA GLU A 55 -6.60 -2.29 -10.81
C GLU A 55 -5.65 -3.38 -11.32
N HIS A 56 -4.96 -4.09 -10.42
CA HIS A 56 -3.91 -5.05 -10.79
C HIS A 56 -4.42 -6.48 -10.98
N THR A 57 -5.55 -6.84 -10.38
CA THR A 57 -6.08 -8.23 -10.40
C THR A 57 -7.44 -8.34 -11.07
N GLY A 58 -8.18 -7.23 -11.21
CA GLY A 58 -9.58 -7.22 -11.63
C GLY A 58 -10.59 -7.61 -10.54
N LEU A 59 -10.14 -8.10 -9.37
CA LEU A 59 -11.02 -8.48 -8.27
C LEU A 59 -11.53 -7.27 -7.50
N ASP A 60 -12.86 -7.17 -7.36
CA ASP A 60 -13.49 -6.13 -6.56
C ASP A 60 -13.93 -6.67 -5.19
N PHE A 61 -13.05 -6.56 -4.21
CA PHE A 61 -13.31 -6.96 -2.83
C PHE A 61 -14.41 -6.16 -2.15
N ARG A 62 -14.94 -5.07 -2.74
CA ARG A 62 -16.15 -4.40 -2.22
C ARG A 62 -17.42 -5.20 -2.52
N THR A 63 -17.38 -6.07 -3.53
CA THR A 63 -18.51 -6.93 -3.89
C THR A 63 -18.45 -8.30 -3.20
N ILE A 64 -17.32 -8.63 -2.59
CA ILE A 64 -17.09 -9.87 -1.84
C ILE A 64 -17.24 -9.55 -0.35
N SER A 65 -18.22 -10.15 0.32
CA SER A 65 -18.54 -9.85 1.73
C SER A 65 -18.25 -10.98 2.71
N ASP A 66 -18.01 -12.20 2.24
CA ASP A 66 -17.74 -13.38 3.06
C ASP A 66 -16.35 -13.97 2.83
N ASP A 67 -15.84 -14.67 3.84
CA ASP A 67 -14.48 -15.22 3.84
C ASP A 67 -14.30 -16.37 2.83
N GLU A 68 -15.35 -17.18 2.62
CA GLU A 68 -15.29 -18.33 1.71
C GLU A 68 -15.12 -17.90 0.25
N THR A 69 -15.91 -16.90 -0.18
CA THR A 69 -15.78 -16.30 -1.50
C THR A 69 -14.44 -15.59 -1.64
N ALA A 70 -13.97 -14.88 -0.62
CA ALA A 70 -12.65 -14.23 -0.64
C ALA A 70 -11.52 -15.26 -0.87
N ARG A 71 -11.50 -16.36 -0.10
CA ARG A 71 -10.52 -17.45 -0.27
C ARG A 71 -10.59 -18.05 -1.67
N THR A 72 -11.80 -18.29 -2.19
CA THR A 72 -11.99 -18.85 -3.53
C THR A 72 -11.43 -17.93 -4.62
N GLN A 73 -11.67 -16.62 -4.50
CA GLN A 73 -11.16 -15.63 -5.44
C GLN A 73 -9.64 -15.49 -5.38
N ALA A 74 -9.04 -15.49 -4.18
CA ALA A 74 -7.59 -15.47 -4.02
C ALA A 74 -6.92 -16.72 -4.61
N ARG A 75 -7.51 -17.91 -4.41
CA ARG A 75 -7.05 -19.15 -5.06
C ARG A 75 -7.16 -19.11 -6.58
N SER A 76 -8.17 -18.44 -7.12
CA SER A 76 -8.31 -18.24 -8.57
C SER A 76 -7.18 -17.37 -9.16
N LEU A 77 -6.53 -16.55 -8.34
CA LEU A 77 -5.32 -15.80 -8.70
C LEU A 77 -4.04 -16.64 -8.51
N GLY A 78 -4.14 -17.91 -8.14
CA GLY A 78 -3.00 -18.80 -7.88
C GLY A 78 -2.29 -18.54 -6.55
N LEU A 79 -2.98 -17.95 -5.57
CA LEU A 79 -2.46 -17.78 -4.21
C LEU A 79 -2.85 -18.98 -3.34
N GLU A 80 -1.89 -19.46 -2.56
CA GLU A 80 -2.13 -20.42 -1.49
C GLU A 80 -2.57 -19.64 -0.24
N VAL A 81 -3.82 -19.87 0.19
CA VAL A 81 -4.43 -19.15 1.32
C VAL A 81 -4.95 -20.12 2.35
N ASP A 82 -4.77 -19.80 3.62
CA ASP A 82 -5.23 -20.62 4.74
C ASP A 82 -6.76 -20.80 4.72
N ASP A 83 -7.25 -22.01 5.01
CA ASP A 83 -8.69 -22.32 5.00
C ASP A 83 -9.48 -21.55 6.07
N THR A 84 -8.80 -21.04 7.10
CA THR A 84 -9.35 -20.25 8.19
C THR A 84 -9.11 -18.75 8.04
N ALA A 85 -8.36 -18.31 7.03
CA ALA A 85 -8.09 -16.91 6.78
C ALA A 85 -9.40 -16.13 6.56
N SER A 86 -9.53 -15.04 7.30
CA SER A 86 -10.60 -14.07 7.17
C SER A 86 -10.48 -13.26 5.88
N ARG A 87 -11.58 -12.65 5.44
CA ARG A 87 -11.59 -11.75 4.29
C ARG A 87 -10.55 -10.63 4.39
N GLY A 88 -10.29 -10.12 5.60
CA GLY A 88 -9.29 -9.08 5.83
C GLY A 88 -7.87 -9.57 5.56
N GLU A 89 -7.52 -10.77 6.06
CA GLU A 89 -6.23 -11.41 5.80
C GLU A 89 -6.06 -11.70 4.30
N ILE A 90 -7.11 -12.21 3.65
CA ILE A 90 -7.09 -12.45 2.19
C ILE A 90 -6.86 -11.17 1.39
N ILE A 91 -7.48 -10.05 1.77
CA ILE A 91 -7.25 -8.76 1.10
C ILE A 91 -5.77 -8.37 1.22
N ASN A 92 -5.18 -8.54 2.40
CA ASN A 92 -3.77 -8.24 2.62
C ASN A 92 -2.85 -9.14 1.80
N GLU A 93 -3.08 -10.46 1.82
CA GLU A 93 -2.29 -11.43 1.04
C GLU A 93 -2.34 -11.15 -0.47
N VAL A 94 -3.52 -10.80 -1.00
CA VAL A 94 -3.66 -10.42 -2.40
C VAL A 94 -2.92 -9.12 -2.70
N PHE A 95 -2.97 -8.14 -1.80
CA PHE A 95 -2.24 -6.89 -1.95
C PHE A 95 -0.72 -7.11 -2.00
N GLU A 96 -0.16 -7.83 -1.03
CA GLU A 96 1.26 -8.17 -0.97
C GLU A 96 1.71 -8.89 -2.26
N ALA A 97 0.97 -9.92 -2.66
CA ALA A 97 1.38 -10.77 -3.79
C ALA A 97 1.17 -10.16 -5.18
N ARG A 98 0.40 -9.07 -5.30
CA ARG A 98 -0.02 -8.52 -6.61
C ARG A 98 0.22 -7.03 -6.78
N VAL A 99 0.38 -6.26 -5.71
CA VAL A 99 0.46 -4.80 -5.75
C VAL A 99 1.74 -4.26 -5.14
N GLU A 100 2.18 -4.79 -3.99
CA GLU A 100 3.26 -4.20 -3.17
C GLU A 100 4.56 -3.93 -3.95
N GLU A 101 5.06 -4.92 -4.70
CA GLU A 101 6.31 -4.78 -5.48
C GLU A 101 6.26 -3.69 -6.56
N GLN A 102 5.06 -3.25 -6.95
CA GLN A 102 4.87 -2.22 -7.98
C GLN A 102 4.92 -0.81 -7.40
N LEU A 103 4.81 -0.65 -6.07
CA LEU A 103 4.80 0.63 -5.37
C LEU A 103 6.22 1.15 -5.15
N ILE A 104 6.85 1.58 -6.24
CA ILE A 104 8.22 2.10 -6.22
C ILE A 104 8.33 3.47 -5.53
N GLN A 105 7.46 4.41 -5.89
CA GLN A 105 7.48 5.76 -5.30
C GLN A 105 6.76 5.76 -3.95
N PRO A 106 7.12 6.66 -3.03
CA PRO A 106 6.45 6.78 -1.74
C PRO A 106 4.94 6.89 -1.92
N THR A 107 4.22 5.92 -1.34
CA THR A 107 2.77 5.75 -1.52
C THR A 107 2.16 5.34 -0.19
N PHE A 108 1.13 6.07 0.24
CA PHE A 108 0.23 5.63 1.32
C PHE A 108 -0.88 4.75 0.75
N VAL A 109 -1.15 3.64 1.42
CA VAL A 109 -2.15 2.62 1.04
C VAL A 109 -3.20 2.50 2.13
#